data_AF-A0A0C2EZ46-F1
#
_entry.id   AF-A0A0C2EZ46-F1
#
_cell.length_a   1.000
_cell.length_b   1.000
_cell.length_c   1.000
_cell.angle_alpha   90.00
_cell.angle_beta   90.00
_cell.angle_gamma   90.00
#
_symmetry.space_group_name_H-M   'P 1'
#
loop_
_entity.id
_entity.type
_entity.pdbx_description
1 polymer ?
#
loop_
_entity_poly.entity_id
_entity_poly.type
_entity_poly.pdbx_seq_one_letter_code
_entity_poly.pdbx_strand_id
1 'polypeptide(L)'
;MPADPFDSALDLLRRLNPKHTTDHLNNILVLAPDLTEDLLSSVDQPLTVRRCKQTGRDYLLCDYNRDGDSYRSPWSNQFDPPLESGLNKAGGGGLGGIGAGGASEGAGEGAVPGERVRKMEIQANEAFDVYRDMYYEGGVSSVYFWNLDDGFAGVVLMKKASPPSSSSSSSSASGVWDSIHVFEAIDRGRTTNYRLTSTVILSLETGDGHLDLSGNMTRQLEQDLPVSNGDASHIANIGRLVEDMESKMRNQLQEVYFGKAKDVVGDLRSVGSLSEGQRDRETHREMISGVRGRS
;
A
#
# COMPACT_ATOMS: atom_id res chain seq x y z
N MET A 1 12.40 -27.92 13.23
CA MET A 1 11.05 -27.39 13.54
C MET A 1 10.33 -27.32 12.20
N PRO A 2 9.12 -27.89 12.05
CA PRO A 2 8.32 -27.60 10.86
C PRO A 2 8.13 -26.09 10.79
N ALA A 3 8.29 -25.51 9.60
CA ALA A 3 8.03 -24.08 9.41
C ALA A 3 6.56 -23.80 9.74
N ASP A 4 6.32 -22.69 10.43
CA ASP A 4 4.96 -22.25 10.71
C ASP A 4 4.19 -22.06 9.39
N PRO A 5 2.99 -22.65 9.23
CA PRO A 5 2.24 -22.57 7.97
C PRO A 5 1.95 -21.14 7.53
N PHE A 6 1.69 -20.23 8.48
CA PHE A 6 1.44 -18.82 8.19
C PHE A 6 2.70 -18.12 7.68
N ASP A 7 3.83 -18.25 8.38
CA ASP A 7 5.12 -17.74 7.90
C ASP A 7 5.50 -18.29 6.51
N SER A 8 5.21 -19.57 6.26
CA SER A 8 5.47 -20.22 4.98
C SER A 8 4.59 -19.67 3.85
N ALA A 9 3.32 -19.38 4.13
CA ALA A 9 2.42 -18.75 3.17
C ALA A 9 2.87 -17.32 2.82
N LEU A 10 3.30 -16.54 3.82
CA LEU A 10 3.86 -15.20 3.59
C LEU A 10 5.18 -15.26 2.78
N ASP A 11 6.08 -16.21 3.06
CA ASP A 11 7.31 -16.38 2.29
C ASP A 11 7.01 -16.80 0.84
N LEU A 12 6.01 -17.65 0.62
CA LEU A 12 5.57 -18.04 -0.72
C LEU A 12 5.06 -16.82 -1.51
N LEU A 13 4.19 -16.00 -0.91
CA LEU A 13 3.64 -14.79 -1.55
C LEU A 13 4.72 -13.75 -1.88
N ARG A 14 5.81 -13.69 -1.11
CA ARG A 14 6.98 -12.82 -1.42
C ARG A 14 7.80 -13.32 -2.62
N ARG A 15 7.64 -14.57 -3.05
CA ARG A 15 8.39 -15.19 -4.16
C ARG A 15 7.59 -15.36 -5.43
N LEU A 16 6.26 -15.47 -5.31
CA LEU A 16 5.35 -15.59 -6.45
C LEU A 16 5.24 -14.26 -7.20
N ASN A 17 4.73 -14.32 -8.43
CA ASN A 17 4.59 -13.11 -9.25
C ASN A 17 3.56 -12.16 -8.61
N PRO A 18 3.96 -10.95 -8.19
CA PRO A 18 3.10 -10.02 -7.48
C PRO A 18 1.89 -9.54 -8.30
N LYS A 19 1.95 -9.65 -9.64
CA LYS A 19 0.80 -9.38 -10.54
C LYS A 19 -0.41 -10.26 -10.24
N HIS A 20 -0.18 -11.49 -9.78
CA HIS A 20 -1.22 -12.49 -9.52
C HIS A 20 -1.46 -12.68 -8.02
N THR A 21 -1.12 -11.70 -7.18
CA THR A 21 -1.24 -11.79 -5.72
C THR A 21 -2.63 -12.24 -5.27
N THR A 22 -3.71 -11.70 -5.87
CA THR A 22 -5.09 -12.10 -5.55
C THR A 22 -5.36 -13.57 -5.86
N ASP A 23 -4.91 -14.07 -7.02
CA ASP A 23 -5.08 -15.48 -7.39
C ASP A 23 -4.25 -16.39 -6.47
N HIS A 24 -3.02 -16.00 -6.16
CA HIS A 24 -2.14 -16.73 -5.27
C HIS A 24 -2.73 -16.82 -3.86
N LEU A 25 -3.23 -15.71 -3.32
CA LEU A 25 -3.88 -15.66 -2.02
C LEU A 25 -5.11 -16.58 -2.00
N ASN A 26 -6.02 -16.46 -2.97
CA ASN A 26 -7.21 -17.32 -3.06
C ASN A 26 -6.86 -18.81 -3.09
N ASN A 27 -5.82 -19.20 -3.82
CA ASN A 27 -5.37 -20.60 -3.87
C ASN A 27 -4.83 -21.08 -2.51
N ILE A 28 -4.11 -20.22 -1.77
CA ILE A 28 -3.63 -20.53 -0.42
C ILE A 28 -4.81 -20.65 0.55
N LEU A 29 -5.81 -19.77 0.45
CA LEU A 29 -7.02 -19.81 1.28
C LEU A 29 -7.81 -21.12 1.07
N VAL A 30 -7.88 -21.62 -0.16
CA VAL A 30 -8.48 -22.93 -0.46
C VAL A 30 -7.68 -24.08 0.15
N LEU A 31 -6.35 -23.98 0.17
CA LEU A 31 -5.46 -25.02 0.69
C LEU A 31 -5.41 -25.05 2.22
N ALA A 32 -5.42 -23.88 2.86
CA ALA A 32 -5.34 -23.71 4.31
C ALA A 32 -6.42 -22.70 4.79
N PRO A 33 -7.70 -23.13 4.85
CA PRO A 33 -8.80 -22.25 5.25
C PRO A 33 -8.65 -21.68 6.66
N ASP A 34 -7.96 -22.38 7.56
CA ASP A 34 -7.70 -21.96 8.92
C ASP A 34 -6.86 -20.67 9.00
N LEU A 35 -6.13 -20.32 7.93
CA LEU A 35 -5.29 -19.13 7.86
C LEU A 35 -6.00 -17.92 7.25
N THR A 36 -7.31 -18.00 6.98
CA THR A 36 -8.01 -17.01 6.15
C THR A 36 -7.98 -15.61 6.73
N GLU A 37 -8.32 -15.46 8.00
CA GLU A 37 -8.39 -14.15 8.66
C GLU A 37 -7.00 -13.51 8.77
N ASP A 38 -6.00 -14.30 9.18
CA ASP A 38 -4.62 -13.84 9.33
C ASP A 38 -3.99 -13.43 7.99
N LEU A 39 -4.24 -14.20 6.91
CA LEU A 39 -3.68 -13.89 5.60
C LEU A 39 -4.36 -12.69 4.94
N LEU A 40 -5.70 -12.57 5.05
CA LEU A 40 -6.42 -11.42 4.50
C LEU A 40 -6.05 -10.12 5.23
N SER A 41 -5.74 -10.17 6.53
CA SER A 41 -5.29 -9.00 7.29
C SER A 41 -3.82 -8.64 7.05
N SER A 42 -2.99 -9.60 6.63
CA SER A 42 -1.53 -9.42 6.51
C SER A 42 -1.02 -9.21 5.08
N VAL A 43 -1.82 -9.55 4.06
CA VAL A 43 -1.40 -9.54 2.66
C VAL A 43 -2.13 -8.46 1.88
N ASP A 44 -1.40 -7.40 1.54
CA ASP A 44 -1.90 -6.33 0.69
C ASP A 44 -2.20 -6.83 -0.74
N GLN A 45 -3.37 -6.49 -1.24
CA GLN A 45 -3.83 -6.82 -2.59
C GLN A 45 -3.95 -5.56 -3.47
N PRO A 46 -3.83 -5.69 -4.81
CA PRO A 46 -4.11 -4.59 -5.73
C PRO A 46 -5.50 -4.01 -5.50
N LEU A 47 -5.59 -2.68 -5.43
CA LEU A 47 -6.85 -2.01 -5.08
C LEU A 47 -7.86 -2.09 -6.22
N THR A 48 -9.12 -2.30 -5.87
CA THR A 48 -10.24 -2.31 -6.82
C THR A 48 -11.06 -1.03 -6.69
N VAL A 49 -11.56 -0.50 -7.80
CA VAL A 49 -12.43 0.70 -7.82
C VAL A 49 -13.89 0.28 -7.85
N ARG A 50 -14.73 0.94 -7.05
CA ARG A 50 -16.19 0.81 -7.09
C ARG A 50 -16.84 2.20 -7.13
N ARG A 51 -17.99 2.33 -7.78
CA ARG A 51 -18.79 3.57 -7.83
C ARG A 51 -19.79 3.60 -6.68
N CYS A 52 -19.77 4.63 -5.85
CA CYS A 52 -20.82 4.83 -4.85
C CYS A 52 -22.15 5.14 -5.54
N LYS A 53 -23.17 4.31 -5.32
CA LYS A 53 -24.50 4.45 -5.94
C LYS A 53 -25.24 5.73 -5.51
N GLN A 54 -24.96 6.25 -4.31
CA GLN A 54 -25.66 7.43 -3.79
C GLN A 54 -25.02 8.75 -4.23
N THR A 55 -23.69 8.84 -4.14
CA THR A 55 -22.98 10.08 -4.45
C THR A 55 -22.45 10.13 -5.88
N GLY A 56 -22.41 8.98 -6.56
CA GLY A 56 -21.78 8.87 -7.87
C GLY A 56 -20.30 9.22 -7.83
N ARG A 57 -19.58 8.94 -6.74
CA ARG A 57 -18.12 9.10 -6.65
C ARG A 57 -17.44 7.74 -6.56
N ASP A 58 -16.28 7.60 -7.19
CA ASP A 58 -15.47 6.38 -7.10
C ASP A 58 -14.82 6.25 -5.72
N TYR A 59 -14.65 5.02 -5.25
CA TYR A 59 -13.93 4.69 -4.02
C TYR A 59 -13.16 3.38 -4.17
N LEU A 60 -12.17 3.19 -3.32
CA LEU A 60 -11.26 2.05 -3.34
C LEU A 60 -11.68 0.98 -2.34
N LEU A 61 -11.57 -0.28 -2.76
CA LEU A 61 -11.86 -1.46 -1.96
C LEU A 61 -10.57 -2.05 -1.40
N CYS A 62 -10.58 -2.37 -0.12
CA CYS A 62 -9.58 -3.16 0.59
C CYS A 62 -10.26 -3.91 1.74
N ASP A 63 -9.52 -4.72 2.46
CA ASP A 63 -10.09 -5.48 3.58
C ASP A 63 -10.51 -4.57 4.75
N TYR A 64 -9.90 -3.39 4.91
CA TYR A 64 -10.23 -2.45 5.98
C TYR A 64 -11.59 -1.74 5.82
N ASN A 65 -12.22 -1.79 4.63
CA ASN A 65 -13.58 -1.27 4.43
C ASN A 65 -14.58 -2.36 4.02
N ARG A 66 -14.22 -3.63 4.25
CA ARG A 66 -15.01 -4.81 3.92
C ARG A 66 -15.73 -5.36 5.15
N ASP A 67 -16.96 -5.84 4.93
CA ASP A 67 -17.72 -6.64 5.89
C ASP A 67 -18.46 -7.73 5.10
N GLY A 68 -18.07 -8.99 5.30
CA GLY A 68 -18.48 -10.10 4.44
C GLY A 68 -18.16 -9.81 2.97
N ASP A 69 -19.17 -9.74 2.12
CA ASP A 69 -19.03 -9.39 0.69
C ASP A 69 -19.37 -7.92 0.38
N SER A 70 -19.61 -7.14 1.41
CA SER A 70 -20.05 -5.75 1.32
C SER A 70 -18.91 -4.79 1.61
N TYR A 71 -18.91 -3.63 0.95
CA TYR A 71 -17.86 -2.63 1.13
C TYR A 71 -18.45 -1.26 1.46
N ARG A 72 -17.93 -0.62 2.51
CA ARG A 72 -18.35 0.71 2.96
C ARG A 72 -17.79 1.78 2.04
N SER A 73 -18.67 2.63 1.52
CA SER A 73 -18.26 3.82 0.78
C SER A 73 -17.86 4.95 1.74
N PRO A 74 -16.72 5.65 1.52
CA PRO A 74 -16.31 6.76 2.37
C PRO A 74 -17.21 7.99 2.17
N TRP A 75 -17.96 8.04 1.06
CA TRP A 75 -18.82 9.17 0.69
C TRP A 75 -20.19 9.09 1.35
N SER A 76 -20.88 7.96 1.22
CA SER A 76 -22.22 7.75 1.80
C SER A 76 -22.19 7.15 3.20
N ASN A 77 -21.06 6.59 3.62
CA ASN A 77 -20.94 5.74 4.81
C ASN A 77 -21.82 4.48 4.78
N GLN A 78 -22.24 4.04 3.59
CA GLN A 78 -23.11 2.87 3.41
C GLN A 78 -22.34 1.72 2.78
N PHE A 79 -22.69 0.50 3.18
CA PHE A 79 -22.19 -0.73 2.58
C PHE A 79 -22.93 -1.04 1.27
N ASP A 80 -22.19 -1.57 0.29
CA ASP A 80 -22.75 -2.12 -0.94
C ASP A 80 -22.14 -3.51 -1.24
N PRO A 81 -22.96 -4.59 -1.34
CA PRO A 81 -24.40 -4.63 -1.07
C PRO A 81 -24.78 -4.17 0.35
N PRO A 82 -26.04 -3.76 0.60
CA PRO A 82 -26.47 -3.44 1.95
C PRO A 82 -26.35 -4.68 2.86
N LEU A 83 -25.75 -4.49 4.04
CA LEU A 83 -25.70 -5.53 5.07
C LEU A 83 -27.11 -5.87 5.55
N GLU A 84 -27.37 -7.15 5.84
CA GLU A 84 -28.68 -7.57 6.37
C GLU A 84 -28.97 -6.84 7.68
N SER A 85 -30.19 -6.31 7.79
CA SER A 85 -30.62 -5.40 8.85
C SER A 85 -30.75 -6.11 10.20
N GLY A 86 -29.61 -6.34 10.85
CA GLY A 86 -29.48 -6.83 12.24
C GLY A 86 -28.24 -6.30 12.96
N LEU A 87 -27.27 -5.75 12.21
CA LEU A 87 -25.98 -5.24 12.71
C LEU A 87 -25.80 -3.73 12.50
N ASN A 88 -26.85 -2.97 12.16
CA ASN A 88 -26.88 -1.51 12.27
C ASN A 88 -26.88 -1.07 13.75
N LYS A 89 -25.89 -1.51 14.53
CA LYS A 89 -25.51 -0.84 15.77
C LYS A 89 -24.61 0.33 15.38
N ALA A 90 -25.24 1.40 14.92
CA ALA A 90 -24.74 2.73 15.25
C ALA A 90 -24.79 2.86 16.79
N GLY A 91 -23.77 2.32 17.49
CA GLY A 91 -23.65 2.42 18.94
C GLY A 91 -23.37 1.13 19.74
N GLY A 92 -22.72 0.10 19.20
CA GLY A 92 -22.28 -1.04 20.02
C GLY A 92 -20.91 -1.55 19.58
N GLY A 93 -19.92 -1.41 20.45
CA GLY A 93 -18.52 -1.71 20.18
C GLY A 93 -18.29 -3.14 19.72
N GLY A 94 -17.81 -3.28 18.48
CA GLY A 94 -16.84 -4.31 18.14
C GLY A 94 -15.48 -3.77 18.51
N LEU A 95 -14.85 -4.37 19.52
CA LEU A 95 -13.48 -4.07 19.91
C LEU A 95 -12.55 -4.66 18.85
N GLY A 96 -12.05 -3.83 17.94
CA GLY A 96 -10.84 -4.16 17.19
C GLY A 96 -9.67 -4.02 18.15
N GLY A 97 -9.17 -5.15 18.66
CA GLY A 97 -8.10 -5.22 19.65
C GLY A 97 -6.83 -5.83 19.07
N ILE A 98 -5.67 -5.46 19.60
CA ILE A 98 -4.38 -6.02 19.20
C ILE A 98 -4.14 -7.32 19.96
N GLY A 99 -4.07 -8.45 19.25
CA GLY A 99 -3.43 -9.67 19.74
C GLY A 99 -1.94 -9.42 20.02
N ALA A 100 -1.39 -10.05 21.06
CA ALA A 100 -0.06 -9.80 21.63
C ALA A 100 1.17 -9.98 20.68
N GLY A 101 0.95 -10.22 19.38
CA GLY A 101 1.98 -10.45 18.36
C GLY A 101 2.25 -9.30 17.39
N GLY A 102 1.56 -8.15 17.50
CA GLY A 102 1.80 -7.00 16.62
C GLY A 102 1.27 -7.15 15.19
N ALA A 103 0.40 -8.14 14.95
CA ALA A 103 -0.43 -8.21 13.75
C ALA A 103 -1.60 -7.21 13.91
N SER A 104 -1.83 -6.41 12.87
CA SER A 104 -3.00 -5.55 12.76
C SER A 104 -4.21 -6.43 12.51
N GLU A 105 -4.91 -6.86 13.57
CA GLU A 105 -6.29 -7.34 13.38
C GLU A 105 -7.04 -6.21 12.68
N GLY A 106 -7.65 -6.52 11.53
CA GLY A 106 -8.32 -5.53 10.69
C GLY A 106 -9.39 -4.74 11.44
N ALA A 107 -10.13 -3.90 10.74
CA ALA A 107 -11.06 -2.94 11.35
C ALA A 107 -12.25 -3.57 12.14
N GLY A 108 -12.29 -4.89 12.34
CA GLY A 108 -13.37 -5.66 12.95
C GLY A 108 -14.59 -5.80 12.03
N GLU A 109 -15.46 -6.78 12.30
CA GLU A 109 -16.77 -6.88 11.65
C GLU A 109 -17.52 -5.55 11.80
N GLY A 110 -17.94 -4.96 10.68
CA GLY A 110 -18.78 -3.77 10.66
C GLY A 110 -18.09 -2.48 11.09
N ALA A 111 -16.86 -2.20 10.63
CA ALA A 111 -16.05 -1.00 10.89
C ALA A 111 -16.71 0.34 10.49
N VAL A 112 -17.80 0.70 11.17
CA VAL A 112 -18.44 2.00 11.10
C VAL A 112 -17.83 2.86 12.20
N PRO A 113 -17.07 3.91 11.86
CA PRO A 113 -16.46 4.75 12.87
C PRO A 113 -17.51 5.51 13.69
N GLY A 114 -17.21 5.73 14.97
CA GLY A 114 -17.99 6.61 15.84
C GLY A 114 -18.02 8.06 15.30
N GLU A 115 -18.98 8.86 15.76
CA GLU A 115 -19.28 10.18 15.18
C GLU A 115 -18.05 11.11 15.02
N ARG A 116 -17.21 11.21 16.07
CA ARG A 116 -15.96 11.99 16.02
C ARG A 116 -15.00 11.47 14.94
N VAL A 117 -14.74 10.16 14.94
CA VAL A 117 -13.81 9.52 13.99
C VAL A 117 -14.34 9.61 12.56
N ARG A 118 -15.65 9.46 12.36
CA ARG A 118 -16.29 9.66 11.05
C ARG A 118 -16.13 11.09 10.55
N LYS A 119 -16.26 12.09 11.43
CA LYS A 119 -16.02 13.49 11.05
C LYS A 119 -14.59 13.73 10.60
N MET A 120 -13.61 13.12 11.28
CA MET A 120 -12.20 13.15 10.85
C MET A 120 -12.00 12.41 9.52
N GLU A 121 -12.62 11.25 9.34
CA GLU A 121 -12.56 10.46 8.11
C GLU A 121 -13.05 11.27 6.89
N ILE A 122 -14.15 12.03 7.03
CA ILE A 122 -14.67 12.90 5.96
C ILE A 122 -13.65 13.98 5.61
N GLN A 123 -13.09 14.68 6.61
CA GLN A 123 -12.08 15.71 6.40
C GLN A 123 -10.78 15.14 5.79
N ALA A 124 -10.38 13.95 6.22
CA ALA A 124 -9.21 13.27 5.67
C ALA A 124 -9.43 12.87 4.21
N ASN A 125 -10.63 12.38 3.85
CA ASN A 125 -10.96 12.11 2.44
C ASN A 125 -10.86 13.39 1.58
N GLU A 126 -11.33 14.54 2.07
CA GLU A 126 -11.18 15.81 1.36
C GLU A 126 -9.71 16.21 1.20
N ALA A 127 -8.91 16.13 2.27
CA ALA A 127 -7.49 16.48 2.23
C ALA A 127 -6.69 15.57 1.29
N PHE A 128 -6.93 14.25 1.34
CA PHE A 128 -6.21 13.28 0.49
C PHE A 128 -6.72 13.26 -0.96
N ASP A 129 -7.95 13.72 -1.24
CA ASP A 129 -8.41 13.96 -2.62
C ASP A 129 -7.61 15.11 -3.27
N VAL A 130 -7.32 16.18 -2.51
CA VAL A 130 -6.44 17.27 -2.95
C VAL A 130 -5.00 16.80 -3.09
N TYR A 131 -4.47 16.04 -2.12
CA TYR A 131 -3.14 15.43 -2.24
C TYR A 131 -3.00 14.59 -3.51
N ARG A 132 -3.98 13.70 -3.76
CA ARG A 132 -4.01 12.87 -4.97
C ARG A 132 -3.98 13.74 -6.22
N ASP A 133 -4.80 14.79 -6.29
CA ASP A 133 -4.83 15.67 -7.47
C ASP A 133 -3.46 16.33 -7.72
N MET A 134 -2.80 16.83 -6.67
CA MET A 134 -1.48 17.47 -6.78
C MET A 134 -0.36 16.53 -7.18
N TYR A 135 -0.36 15.27 -6.70
CA TYR A 135 0.76 14.34 -6.90
C TYR A 135 0.53 13.29 -7.99
N TYR A 136 -0.73 12.93 -8.28
CA TYR A 136 -1.09 11.89 -9.23
C TYR A 136 -1.79 12.42 -10.48
N GLU A 137 -2.25 13.68 -10.47
CA GLU A 137 -2.98 14.33 -11.58
C GLU A 137 -4.12 13.44 -12.10
N GLY A 138 -4.90 12.90 -11.17
CA GLY A 138 -6.00 11.97 -11.43
C GLY A 138 -5.93 10.70 -10.58
N GLY A 139 -6.63 9.65 -11.03
CA GLY A 139 -6.80 8.43 -10.24
C GLY A 139 -7.92 8.54 -9.20
N VAL A 140 -7.94 7.61 -8.26
CA VAL A 140 -8.93 7.53 -7.18
C VAL A 140 -8.21 7.49 -5.84
N SER A 141 -8.78 8.11 -4.82
CA SER A 141 -8.33 7.99 -3.44
C SER A 141 -9.49 7.67 -2.51
N SER A 142 -9.22 7.03 -1.39
CA SER A 142 -10.21 6.75 -0.35
C SER A 142 -9.53 6.63 1.00
N VAL A 143 -10.19 7.12 2.04
CA VAL A 143 -9.68 7.05 3.40
C VAL A 143 -10.75 6.42 4.30
N TYR A 144 -10.34 5.43 5.10
CA TYR A 144 -11.22 4.78 6.07
C TYR A 144 -10.60 4.79 7.45
N PHE A 145 -11.33 5.27 8.45
CA PHE A 145 -10.90 5.26 9.84
C PHE A 145 -11.77 4.31 10.67
N TRP A 146 -11.21 3.80 11.76
CA TRP A 146 -11.90 3.03 12.78
C TRP A 146 -11.41 3.40 14.17
N ASN A 147 -12.23 3.12 15.18
CA ASN A 147 -11.93 3.40 16.57
C ASN A 147 -10.95 2.36 17.14
N LEU A 148 -10.09 2.81 18.05
CA LEU A 148 -9.33 1.96 18.97
C LEU A 148 -9.68 2.36 20.40
N ASP A 149 -9.34 1.52 21.38
CA ASP A 149 -9.57 1.83 22.80
C ASP A 149 -8.81 3.09 23.25
N ASP A 150 -7.54 3.19 22.86
CA ASP A 150 -6.64 4.28 23.25
C ASP A 150 -6.33 5.26 22.09
N GLY A 151 -7.24 5.35 21.10
CA GLY A 151 -7.07 6.27 19.97
C GLY A 151 -7.91 5.91 18.76
N PHE A 152 -7.30 5.93 17.58
CA PHE A 152 -7.94 5.54 16.33
C PHE A 152 -6.91 5.05 15.32
N ALA A 153 -7.37 4.38 14.29
CA ALA A 153 -6.56 3.93 13.19
C ALA A 153 -7.27 4.20 11.86
N GLY A 154 -6.53 4.02 10.77
CA GLY A 154 -7.09 4.22 9.45
C GLY A 154 -6.21 3.70 8.34
N VAL A 155 -6.77 3.69 7.15
CA VAL A 155 -6.07 3.41 5.91
C VAL A 155 -6.28 4.57 4.94
N VAL A 156 -5.20 5.03 4.31
CA VAL A 156 -5.23 5.96 3.18
C VAL A 156 -4.85 5.18 1.93
N LEU A 157 -5.72 5.24 0.92
CA LEU A 157 -5.59 4.49 -0.32
C LEU A 157 -5.49 5.43 -1.51
N MET A 158 -4.59 5.13 -2.44
CA MET A 158 -4.49 5.83 -3.71
C MET A 158 -4.29 4.82 -4.84
N LYS A 159 -5.02 4.99 -5.93
CA LYS A 159 -4.85 4.20 -7.15
C LYS A 159 -4.77 5.10 -8.36
N LYS A 160 -3.73 4.93 -9.15
CA LYS A 160 -3.59 5.54 -10.46
C LYS A 160 -3.30 4.48 -11.50
N ALA A 161 -4.21 4.34 -12.45
CA ALA A 161 -3.97 3.58 -13.66
C ALA A 161 -3.67 4.54 -14.81
N SER A 162 -2.64 4.24 -15.59
CA SER A 162 -2.41 4.84 -16.90
C SER A 162 -2.87 3.83 -17.95
N PRO A 163 -3.99 4.09 -18.66
CA PRO A 163 -4.38 3.24 -19.78
C PRO A 163 -3.28 3.27 -20.86
N PRO A 164 -3.20 2.23 -21.70
CA PRO A 164 -2.21 2.18 -22.78
C PRO A 164 -2.34 3.40 -23.68
N SER A 165 -1.28 4.20 -23.79
CA SER A 165 -1.26 5.36 -24.66
C SER A 165 -1.43 4.93 -26.11
N SER A 166 -2.49 5.40 -26.77
CA SER A 166 -2.76 5.16 -28.20
C SER A 166 -1.92 6.06 -29.12
N SER A 167 -0.70 6.45 -28.71
CA SER A 167 0.20 7.22 -29.55
C SER A 167 0.71 6.32 -30.68
N SER A 168 0.54 6.78 -31.91
CA SER A 168 0.87 6.11 -33.18
C SER A 168 2.36 5.85 -33.44
N SER A 169 3.17 5.73 -32.38
CA SER A 169 4.60 5.42 -32.43
C SER A 169 4.92 4.32 -31.40
N SER A 170 4.74 3.07 -31.83
CA SER A 170 5.48 1.86 -31.43
C SER A 170 5.77 1.56 -29.94
N SER A 171 4.94 1.95 -28.97
CA SER A 171 4.88 1.22 -27.70
C SER A 171 3.63 1.58 -26.91
N SER A 172 2.73 0.60 -26.75
CA SER A 172 1.66 0.71 -25.75
C SER A 172 2.27 0.36 -24.39
N ALA A 173 2.46 1.37 -23.54
CA ALA A 173 2.86 1.17 -22.15
C ALA A 173 1.63 1.38 -21.26
N SER A 174 1.36 0.43 -20.37
CA SER A 174 0.36 0.56 -19.33
C SER A 174 1.01 0.44 -17.96
N GLY A 175 0.46 1.15 -16.98
CA GLY A 175 0.98 1.12 -15.63
C GLY A 175 -0.12 1.30 -14.60
N VAL A 176 0.00 0.60 -13.49
CA VAL A 176 -0.87 0.73 -12.33
C VAL A 176 -0.02 0.96 -11.10
N TRP A 177 -0.38 2.00 -10.36
CA TRP A 177 0.19 2.35 -9.07
C TRP A 177 -0.90 2.25 -8.02
N ASP A 178 -0.66 1.46 -6.98
CA ASP A 178 -1.49 1.36 -5.79
C ASP A 178 -0.66 1.72 -4.55
N SER A 179 -1.13 2.68 -3.76
CA SER A 179 -0.57 3.03 -2.45
C SER A 179 -1.56 2.66 -1.35
N ILE A 180 -1.07 1.98 -0.32
CA ILE A 180 -1.83 1.54 0.86
C ILE A 180 -1.08 2.02 2.09
N HIS A 181 -1.65 2.92 2.86
CA HIS A 181 -1.03 3.50 4.05
C HIS A 181 -1.90 3.22 5.27
N VAL A 182 -1.58 2.16 6.00
CA VAL A 182 -2.26 1.80 7.25
C VAL A 182 -1.57 2.53 8.39
N PHE A 183 -2.32 3.27 9.19
CA PHE A 183 -1.78 3.97 10.34
C PHE A 183 -2.58 3.70 11.61
N GLU A 184 -1.89 3.79 12.74
CA GLU A 184 -2.46 3.84 14.07
C GLU A 184 -2.01 5.12 14.76
N ALA A 185 -2.92 5.73 15.49
CA ALA A 185 -2.70 6.94 16.26
C ALA A 185 -3.13 6.68 17.71
N ILE A 186 -2.15 6.45 18.58
CA ILE A 186 -2.36 6.14 20.01
C ILE A 186 -2.08 7.38 20.84
N ASP A 187 -3.08 7.82 21.59
CA ASP A 187 -3.00 9.07 22.34
C ASP A 187 -2.13 8.89 23.60
N ARG A 188 -1.13 9.77 23.75
CA ARG A 188 -0.20 9.81 24.89
C ARG A 188 -0.19 11.19 25.53
N GLY A 189 -1.31 11.55 26.15
CA GLY A 189 -1.48 12.82 26.86
C GLY A 189 -1.46 14.03 25.93
N ARG A 190 -0.30 14.68 25.73
CA ARG A 190 -0.15 15.87 24.86
C ARG A 190 0.45 15.57 23.49
N THR A 191 0.86 14.34 23.27
CA THR A 191 1.41 13.83 22.01
C THR A 191 0.62 12.60 21.60
N THR A 192 0.65 12.27 20.32
CA THR A 192 0.10 11.02 19.81
C THR A 192 1.24 10.24 19.16
N ASN A 193 1.31 8.95 19.46
CA ASN A 193 2.23 8.02 18.82
C ASN A 193 1.59 7.54 17.52
N TYR A 194 2.26 7.80 16.40
CA TYR A 194 1.80 7.38 15.08
C TYR A 194 2.65 6.21 14.61
N ARG A 195 2.00 5.09 14.29
CA ARG A 195 2.62 3.95 13.62
C ARG A 195 2.05 3.88 12.21
N LEU A 196 2.90 4.03 11.19
CA LEU A 196 2.53 4.02 9.78
C LEU A 196 3.19 2.83 9.08
N THR A 197 2.39 1.94 8.51
CA THR A 197 2.81 0.89 7.58
C THR A 197 2.33 1.27 6.19
N SER A 198 3.27 1.44 5.26
CA SER A 198 2.98 1.84 3.88
C SER A 198 3.43 0.79 2.90
N THR A 199 2.55 0.39 2.01
CA THR A 199 2.81 -0.54 0.91
C THR A 199 2.53 0.16 -0.41
N VAL A 200 3.46 0.05 -1.35
CA VAL A 200 3.24 0.43 -2.75
C VAL A 200 3.30 -0.82 -3.61
N ILE A 201 2.29 -0.99 -4.47
CA ILE A 201 2.26 -2.01 -5.51
C ILE A 201 2.35 -1.30 -6.86
N LEU A 202 3.36 -1.67 -7.64
CA LEU A 202 3.60 -1.13 -8.97
C LEU A 202 3.54 -2.26 -9.99
N SER A 203 2.78 -2.05 -11.06
CA SER A 203 2.80 -2.93 -12.24
C SER A 203 2.99 -2.08 -13.48
N LEU A 204 3.94 -2.45 -14.32
CA LEU A 204 4.30 -1.79 -15.57
C LEU A 204 4.40 -2.84 -16.68
N GLU A 205 3.72 -2.59 -17.79
CA GLU A 205 3.75 -3.46 -18.96
C GLU A 205 4.04 -2.65 -20.21
N THR A 206 4.89 -3.18 -21.10
CA THR A 206 5.15 -2.59 -22.41
C THR A 206 4.91 -3.58 -23.56
N GLY A 207 4.15 -3.16 -24.57
CA GLY A 207 3.74 -4.00 -25.69
C GLY A 207 4.86 -4.47 -26.61
N ASP A 208 5.90 -3.67 -26.84
CA ASP A 208 7.01 -4.03 -27.74
C ASP A 208 8.03 -4.88 -26.97
N GLY A 209 8.05 -6.20 -27.25
CA GLY A 209 8.99 -7.15 -26.63
C GLY A 209 8.53 -7.80 -25.32
N HIS A 210 7.28 -7.58 -24.90
CA HIS A 210 6.64 -8.13 -23.68
C HIS A 210 7.54 -8.03 -22.44
N LEU A 211 7.76 -6.79 -21.98
CA LEU A 211 8.35 -6.53 -20.66
C LEU A 211 7.21 -6.34 -19.66
N ASP A 212 7.17 -7.19 -18.63
CA ASP A 212 6.31 -7.06 -17.46
C ASP A 212 7.21 -6.84 -16.24
N LEU A 213 7.02 -5.71 -15.59
CA LEU A 213 7.75 -5.33 -14.38
C LEU A 213 6.75 -4.99 -13.29
N SER A 214 6.62 -5.91 -12.34
CA SER A 214 5.66 -5.80 -11.25
C SER A 214 6.33 -6.04 -9.90
N GLY A 215 5.88 -5.36 -8.86
CA GLY A 215 6.23 -5.72 -7.50
C GLY A 215 5.67 -4.82 -6.41
N ASN A 216 6.00 -5.23 -5.19
CA ASN A 216 5.53 -4.62 -3.96
C ASN A 216 6.72 -4.08 -3.15
N MET A 217 6.47 -3.07 -2.33
CA MET A 217 7.42 -2.60 -1.34
C MET A 217 6.66 -2.10 -0.13
N THR A 218 7.02 -2.62 1.05
CA THR A 218 6.43 -2.23 2.33
C THR A 218 7.48 -1.58 3.23
N ARG A 219 7.10 -0.48 3.88
CA ARG A 219 7.91 0.26 4.85
C ARG A 219 7.09 0.59 6.08
N GLN A 220 7.76 0.65 7.23
CA GLN A 220 7.16 1.03 8.50
C GLN A 220 7.88 2.24 9.09
N LEU A 221 7.12 3.06 9.81
CA LEU A 221 7.59 4.23 10.55
C LEU A 221 6.80 4.33 11.85
N GLU A 222 7.49 4.67 12.94
CA GLU A 222 6.86 5.04 14.20
C GLU A 222 7.39 6.40 14.65
N GLN A 223 6.49 7.31 15.02
CA GLN A 223 6.86 8.67 15.42
C GLN A 223 5.85 9.29 16.40
N ASP A 224 6.35 9.88 17.49
CA ASP A 224 5.53 10.71 18.39
C ASP A 224 5.45 12.15 17.87
N LEU A 225 4.23 12.70 17.74
CA LEU A 225 4.02 14.05 17.24
C LEU A 225 3.07 14.91 18.10
N PRO A 226 3.34 16.23 18.14
CA PRO A 226 2.44 17.32 18.43
C PRO A 226 0.95 17.15 18.21
N VAL A 227 0.06 17.27 19.21
CA VAL A 227 -1.36 17.56 18.92
C VAL A 227 -1.76 18.87 19.58
N SER A 228 -1.70 19.95 18.80
CA SER A 228 -1.90 21.32 19.28
C SER A 228 -3.33 21.83 19.03
N ASN A 229 -3.93 21.41 17.91
CA ASN A 229 -5.14 22.00 17.32
C ASN A 229 -6.28 20.98 17.14
N GLY A 230 -6.46 20.08 18.11
CA GLY A 230 -7.50 19.04 18.06
C GLY A 230 -7.39 18.12 16.83
N ASP A 231 -8.54 17.62 16.38
CA ASP A 231 -8.66 16.60 15.32
C ASP A 231 -7.98 16.97 13.98
N ALA A 232 -8.01 18.25 13.58
CA ALA A 232 -7.34 18.71 12.37
C ALA A 232 -5.82 18.55 12.43
N SER A 233 -5.23 18.60 13.62
CA SER A 233 -3.80 18.36 13.82
C SER A 233 -3.41 16.93 13.49
N HIS A 234 -4.29 15.96 13.76
CA HIS A 234 -4.03 14.56 13.43
C HIS A 234 -4.00 14.36 11.91
N ILE A 235 -4.96 14.92 11.18
CA ILE A 235 -5.02 14.83 9.71
C ILE A 235 -3.75 15.43 9.10
N ALA A 236 -3.31 16.59 9.59
CA ALA A 236 -2.08 17.23 9.12
C ALA A 236 -0.83 16.39 9.44
N ASN A 237 -0.75 15.78 10.62
CA ASN A 237 0.37 14.91 10.98
C ASN A 237 0.40 13.65 10.11
N ILE A 238 -0.74 12.97 9.93
CA ILE A 238 -0.87 11.79 9.07
C ILE A 238 -0.50 12.14 7.62
N GLY A 239 -1.00 13.27 7.11
CA GLY A 239 -0.66 13.77 5.77
C GLY A 239 0.85 13.91 5.55
N ARG A 240 1.57 14.53 6.51
CA ARG A 240 3.04 14.64 6.43
C ARG A 240 3.73 13.29 6.47
N LEU A 241 3.30 12.38 7.34
CA LEU A 241 3.88 11.04 7.45
C LEU A 241 3.71 10.24 6.14
N VAL A 242 2.51 10.30 5.55
CA VAL A 242 2.20 9.67 4.26
C VAL A 242 3.03 10.28 3.13
N GLU A 243 3.07 11.61 3.04
CA GLU A 243 3.83 12.33 2.01
C GLU A 243 5.32 12.00 2.05
N ASP A 244 5.94 12.06 3.23
CA ASP A 244 7.35 11.74 3.42
C ASP A 244 7.65 10.28 3.08
N MET A 245 6.77 9.36 3.49
CA MET A 245 6.94 7.93 3.23
C MET A 245 6.79 7.62 1.74
N GLU A 246 5.77 8.17 1.08
CA GLU A 246 5.54 7.95 -0.34
C GLU A 246 6.68 8.52 -1.19
N SER A 247 7.19 9.71 -0.85
CA SER A 247 8.35 10.31 -1.51
C SER A 247 9.59 9.41 -1.42
N LYS A 248 9.91 8.90 -0.22
CA LYS A 248 11.02 7.96 -0.01
C LYS A 248 10.85 6.67 -0.80
N MET A 249 9.65 6.09 -0.76
CA MET A 249 9.34 4.85 -1.48
C MET A 249 9.41 5.05 -3.00
N ARG A 250 8.90 6.15 -3.54
CA ARG A 250 9.00 6.48 -4.97
C ARG A 250 10.45 6.52 -5.46
N ASN A 251 11.32 7.18 -4.70
CA ASN A 251 12.75 7.24 -5.02
C ASN A 251 13.41 5.83 -5.00
N GLN A 252 13.06 5.00 -4.02
CA GLN A 252 13.56 3.62 -3.94
C GLN A 252 13.06 2.73 -5.07
N LEU A 253 11.78 2.85 -5.47
CA LEU A 253 11.24 2.11 -6.60
C LEU A 253 11.99 2.48 -7.88
N GLN A 254 12.25 3.76 -8.12
CA GLN A 254 13.00 4.19 -9.30
C GLN A 254 14.40 3.55 -9.37
N GLU A 255 15.13 3.52 -8.26
CA GLU A 255 16.48 2.92 -8.18
C GLU A 255 16.45 1.40 -8.38
N VAL A 256 15.51 0.70 -7.75
CA VAL A 256 15.45 -0.77 -7.80
C VAL A 256 14.88 -1.28 -9.12
N TYR A 257 13.77 -0.71 -9.59
CA TYR A 257 13.02 -1.22 -10.76
C TYR A 257 13.76 -0.95 -12.07
N PHE A 258 14.32 0.25 -12.23
CA PHE A 258 14.99 0.61 -13.49
C PHE A 258 16.51 0.50 -13.42
N GLY A 259 17.11 0.61 -12.23
CA GLY A 259 18.54 0.41 -12.03
C GLY A 259 18.90 -1.07 -11.98
N LYS A 260 18.54 -1.76 -10.88
CA LYS A 260 18.99 -3.14 -10.64
C LYS A 260 18.52 -4.14 -11.70
N ALA A 261 17.28 -4.04 -12.17
CA ALA A 261 16.79 -4.95 -13.20
C ALA A 261 17.57 -4.78 -14.52
N LYS A 262 17.90 -3.55 -14.88
CA LYS A 262 18.72 -3.24 -16.06
C LYS A 262 20.15 -3.77 -15.90
N ASP A 263 20.74 -3.62 -14.71
CA ASP A 263 22.08 -4.11 -14.42
C ASP A 263 22.14 -5.64 -14.53
N VAL A 264 21.18 -6.36 -13.94
CA VAL A 264 21.10 -7.83 -14.02
C VAL A 264 20.92 -8.31 -15.47
N VAL A 265 20.03 -7.68 -16.24
CA VAL A 265 19.84 -8.03 -17.67
C VAL A 265 21.11 -7.72 -18.47
N GLY A 266 21.78 -6.60 -18.18
CA GLY A 266 23.04 -6.21 -18.80
C GLY A 266 24.18 -7.18 -18.51
N ASP A 267 24.23 -7.72 -17.29
CA ASP A 267 25.20 -8.75 -16.86
C ASP A 267 24.94 -10.11 -17.52
N LEU A 268 23.66 -10.49 -17.71
CA LEU A 268 23.29 -11.74 -18.36
C LEU A 268 23.61 -11.75 -19.86
N ARG A 269 23.55 -10.59 -20.52
CA ARG A 269 23.87 -10.44 -21.94
C ARG A 269 24.47 -9.06 -22.23
N SER A 270 25.79 -8.96 -22.17
CA SER A 270 26.50 -7.76 -22.61
C SER A 270 26.49 -7.66 -24.14
N VAL A 271 26.05 -6.52 -24.67
CA VAL A 271 26.11 -6.24 -26.12
C VAL A 271 27.54 -5.89 -26.55
N GLY A 272 28.35 -5.36 -25.62
CA GLY A 272 29.79 -5.15 -25.83
C GLY A 272 30.57 -6.47 -25.79
N SER A 273 31.77 -6.46 -26.37
CA SER A 273 32.69 -7.59 -26.26
C SER A 273 33.03 -7.82 -24.79
N LEU A 274 33.03 -9.08 -24.34
CA LEU A 274 33.53 -9.47 -23.01
C LEU A 274 34.92 -8.87 -22.72
N SER A 275 35.73 -8.63 -23.76
CA SER A 275 37.04 -7.99 -23.66
C SER A 275 37.00 -6.51 -23.28
N GLU A 276 35.96 -5.78 -23.68
CA GLU A 276 35.78 -4.36 -23.32
C GLU A 276 35.30 -4.23 -21.88
N GLY A 277 34.34 -5.06 -21.45
CA GLY A 277 33.90 -5.11 -20.05
C GLY A 277 35.00 -5.57 -19.09
N GLN A 278 35.89 -6.48 -19.52
CA GLN A 278 37.08 -6.84 -18.74
C GLN A 278 38.07 -5.68 -18.65
N ARG A 279 38.35 -4.97 -19.76
CA ARG A 279 39.23 -3.80 -19.76
C ARG A 279 38.72 -2.68 -18.86
N ASP A 280 37.43 -2.39 -18.86
CA ASP A 280 36.84 -1.36 -18.01
C ASP A 280 36.88 -1.74 -16.52
N ARG A 281 36.69 -3.01 -16.18
CA ARG A 281 36.88 -3.48 -14.79
C ARG A 281 38.34 -3.43 -14.36
N GLU A 282 39.26 -3.68 -15.28
CA GLU A 282 40.71 -3.65 -15.04
C GLU A 282 41.22 -2.20 -14.86
N THR A 283 40.80 -1.26 -15.71
CA THR A 283 41.08 0.17 -15.53
C THR A 283 40.44 0.73 -14.27
N HIS A 284 39.20 0.34 -13.95
CA HIS A 284 38.56 0.77 -12.69
C HIS A 284 39.29 0.22 -11.46
N ARG A 285 39.81 -1.02 -11.52
CA ARG A 285 40.64 -1.62 -10.47
C ARG A 285 42.00 -0.93 -10.34
N GLU A 286 42.64 -0.58 -11.45
CA GLU A 286 43.88 0.19 -11.46
C GLU A 286 43.70 1.58 -10.85
N MET A 287 42.62 2.30 -11.18
CA MET A 287 42.32 3.61 -10.60
C MET A 287 42.13 3.53 -9.08
N ILE A 288 41.39 2.54 -8.59
CA ILE A 288 41.20 2.31 -7.14
C ILE A 288 42.53 1.96 -6.45
N SER A 289 43.40 1.19 -7.11
CA SER A 289 44.72 0.85 -6.58
C SER A 289 45.67 2.06 -6.56
N GLY A 290 45.61 2.92 -7.59
CA GLY A 290 46.42 4.14 -7.69
C GLY A 290 46.03 5.22 -6.69
N VAL A 291 44.77 5.24 -6.25
CA VAL A 291 44.32 6.12 -5.15
C VAL A 291 44.82 5.64 -3.79
N ARG A 292 44.92 4.32 -3.58
CA ARG A 292 45.45 3.73 -2.34
C ARG A 292 46.97 3.82 -2.19
N GLY A 293 47.72 4.07 -3.27
CA GLY A 293 49.16 4.27 -3.25
C GLY A 293 49.61 5.74 -3.08
N ARG A 294 48.68 6.66 -2.84
CA ARG A 294 48.95 8.12 -2.68
C ARG A 294 48.70 8.66 -1.27
N SER A 295 48.61 7.80 -0.26
CA SER A 295 48.66 8.20 1.17
C SER A 295 50.03 7.93 1.77
#